data_AF-A0A927BEC5-F1
#
_entry.id   AF-A0A927BEC5-F1
#
_cell.length_a   1.000
_cell.length_b   1.000
_cell.length_c   1.000
_cell.angle_alpha   90.00
_cell.angle_beta   90.00
_cell.angle_gamma   90.00
#
_symmetry.space_group_name_H-M   'P 1'
#
loop_
_entity.id
_entity.type
_entity.pdbx_description
1 polymer ?
#
loop_
_entity_poly.entity_id
_entity_poly.type
_entity_poly.pdbx_seq_one_letter_code
_entity_poly.pdbx_strand_id
1 'polypeptide(L)'
;MPPTTPLYRPVNQQELDLIAGLGWQAFPPRLPEQPIFYPVLNEAYAAQISRDWNVPFYGMGYVVRFAVDTAYLARFPVQNVGDQQHDELWVPAEQLAEFNQHIAELIEVIAEFRRP
;
A
#
# COMPACT_ATOMS: atom_id res chain seq x y z
N MET A 1 -22.75 -2.39 5.13
CA MET A 1 -21.32 -2.23 5.44
C MET A 1 -20.98 -0.75 5.37
N PRO A 2 -20.12 -0.23 6.25
CA PRO A 2 -19.65 1.15 6.12
C PRO A 2 -18.96 1.36 4.75
N PRO A 3 -18.97 2.59 4.20
CA PRO A 3 -18.27 2.89 2.96
C PRO A 3 -16.76 2.68 3.12
N THR A 4 -16.13 2.09 2.11
CA THR A 4 -14.69 1.85 2.06
C THR A 4 -14.08 2.49 0.83
N THR A 5 -12.85 2.96 0.97
CA THR A 5 -12.05 3.50 -0.14
C THR A 5 -10.98 2.47 -0.53
N PRO A 6 -10.85 2.12 -1.82
CA PRO A 6 -9.75 1.28 -2.29
C PRO A 6 -8.43 2.07 -2.25
N LEU A 7 -7.41 1.42 -1.71
CA LEU A 7 -6.03 1.90 -1.72
C LEU A 7 -5.13 0.83 -2.34
N TYR A 8 -3.97 1.27 -2.80
CA TYR A 8 -3.00 0.43 -3.48
C TYR A 8 -1.63 0.59 -2.85
N ARG A 9 -0.81 -0.45 -2.94
CA ARG A 9 0.57 -0.37 -2.52
C ARG A 9 1.47 -1.19 -3.44
N PRO A 10 2.54 -0.60 -4.00
CA PRO A 10 3.60 -1.35 -4.65
C PRO A 10 4.43 -2.07 -3.57
N VAL A 11 4.66 -3.37 -3.74
CA VAL A 11 5.45 -4.19 -2.80
C VAL A 11 6.47 -5.05 -3.54
N ASN A 12 7.57 -5.40 -2.90
CA ASN A 12 8.48 -6.44 -3.39
C ASN A 12 8.12 -7.83 -2.82
N GLN A 13 8.87 -8.87 -3.18
CA GLN A 13 8.62 -10.24 -2.71
C GLN A 13 8.69 -10.36 -1.18
N GLN A 14 9.71 -9.77 -0.55
CA GLN A 14 9.89 -9.86 0.90
C GLN A 14 8.71 -9.25 1.67
N GLU A 15 8.22 -8.11 1.20
CA GLU A 15 7.04 -7.47 1.78
C GLU A 15 5.77 -8.28 1.55
N LEU A 16 5.63 -8.88 0.37
CA LEU A 16 4.51 -9.76 0.05
C LEU A 16 4.48 -11.00 0.97
N ASP A 17 5.64 -11.62 1.21
CA ASP A 17 5.77 -12.78 2.11
C ASP A 17 5.38 -12.41 3.55
N LEU A 18 5.70 -11.21 4.00
CA LEU A 18 5.29 -10.70 5.32
C LEU A 18 3.78 -10.50 5.40
N ILE A 19 3.16 -9.92 4.37
CA ILE A 19 1.69 -9.76 4.29
C ILE A 19 1.00 -11.13 4.29
N ALA A 20 1.54 -12.09 3.52
CA ALA A 20 1.05 -13.46 3.49
C ALA A 20 1.18 -14.14 4.87
N GLY A 21 2.30 -13.93 5.57
CA GLY A 21 2.51 -14.42 6.95
C GLY A 21 1.54 -13.82 7.97
N LEU A 22 0.98 -12.64 7.69
CA LEU A 22 -0.09 -12.00 8.47
C LEU A 22 -1.49 -12.38 7.98
N GLY A 23 -1.61 -13.40 7.13
CA GLY A 23 -2.89 -13.89 6.63
C GLY A 23 -3.63 -12.89 5.75
N TRP A 24 -2.90 -12.03 5.03
CA TRP A 24 -3.46 -11.03 4.10
C TRP A 24 -4.38 -9.99 4.75
N GLN A 25 -4.30 -9.81 6.07
CA GLN A 25 -5.16 -8.87 6.81
C GLN A 25 -4.42 -7.59 7.24
N ALA A 26 -3.09 -7.57 7.16
CA ALA A 26 -2.29 -6.49 7.71
C ALA A 26 -0.97 -6.30 6.97
N PHE A 27 -0.44 -5.07 7.05
CA PHE A 27 0.94 -4.77 6.69
C PHE A 27 1.87 -4.93 7.90
N PRO A 28 3.11 -5.42 7.71
CA PRO A 28 4.08 -5.53 8.80
C PRO A 28 4.45 -4.15 9.35
N PRO A 29 4.84 -4.04 10.64
CA PRO A 29 5.35 -2.79 11.22
C PRO A 29 6.50 -2.21 10.38
N ARG A 30 6.53 -0.87 10.27
CA ARG A 30 7.65 -0.17 9.63
C ARG A 30 8.91 -0.25 10.48
N LEU A 31 10.06 -0.19 9.84
CA LEU A 31 11.33 -0.07 10.55
C LEU A 31 11.43 1.33 11.21
N PRO A 32 12.18 1.50 12.32
CA PRO A 32 12.29 2.79 13.00
C PRO A 32 12.72 3.96 12.10
N GLU A 33 13.53 3.69 11.09
CA GLU A 33 14.00 4.66 10.10
C GLU A 33 12.96 4.99 9.01
N GLN A 34 11.80 4.31 9.01
CA GLN A 34 10.71 4.49 8.06
C GLN A 34 9.51 5.12 8.77
N PRO A 35 9.47 6.46 8.93
CA PRO A 35 8.50 7.14 9.79
C PRO A 35 7.06 7.10 9.26
N ILE A 36 6.86 6.74 8.00
CA ILE A 36 5.57 6.81 7.32
C ILE A 36 5.28 5.50 6.58
N PHE A 37 4.03 5.07 6.65
CA PHE A 37 3.39 4.13 5.74
C PHE A 37 2.55 4.92 4.72
N TYR A 38 2.84 4.71 3.44
CA TYR A 38 2.28 5.53 2.35
C TYR A 38 1.57 4.67 1.31
N PRO A 39 0.26 4.41 1.48
CA PRO A 39 -0.54 3.80 0.43
C PRO A 39 -0.96 4.87 -0.60
N VAL A 40 -1.14 4.44 -1.84
CA VAL A 40 -1.53 5.33 -2.94
C VAL A 40 -3.01 5.16 -3.28
N LEU A 41 -3.63 6.22 -3.81
CA LEU A 41 -5.05 6.22 -4.19
C LEU A 41 -5.30 5.68 -5.61
N ASN A 42 -4.25 5.48 -6.39
CA ASN A 42 -4.35 5.14 -7.81
C ASN A 42 -3.58 3.86 -8.16
N GLU A 43 -4.27 2.89 -8.79
CA GLU A 43 -3.68 1.63 -9.25
C GLU A 43 -2.58 1.83 -10.29
N ALA A 44 -2.81 2.71 -11.28
CA ALA A 44 -1.84 2.97 -12.35
C ALA A 44 -0.54 3.56 -11.77
N TYR A 45 -0.66 4.39 -10.74
CA TYR A 45 0.49 4.92 -10.03
C TYR A 45 1.25 3.82 -9.26
N ALA A 46 0.55 2.95 -8.53
CA ALA A 46 1.18 1.79 -7.88
C ALA A 46 1.89 0.86 -8.89
N ALA A 47 1.27 0.65 -10.05
CA ALA A 47 1.85 -0.14 -11.13
C ALA A 47 3.09 0.52 -11.72
N GLN A 48 3.08 1.84 -11.90
CA GLN A 48 4.24 2.61 -12.34
C GLN A 48 5.41 2.46 -11.35
N ILE A 49 5.17 2.65 -10.05
CA ILE A 49 6.21 2.47 -9.02
C ILE A 49 6.78 1.03 -9.08
N SER A 50 5.90 0.03 -9.21
CA SER A 50 6.34 -1.37 -9.27
C SER A 50 7.22 -1.66 -10.49
N ARG A 51 6.86 -1.14 -11.66
CA ARG A 51 7.61 -1.35 -12.91
C ARG A 51 8.93 -0.58 -12.94
N ASP A 52 8.90 0.69 -12.52
CA ASP A 52 10.01 1.62 -12.73
C ASP A 52 11.02 1.58 -11.59
N TRP A 53 10.60 1.11 -10.40
CA TRP A 53 11.45 1.05 -9.21
C TRP A 53 11.62 -0.38 -8.68
N ASN A 54 10.53 -1.09 -8.36
CA ASN A 54 10.66 -2.40 -7.72
C ASN A 54 11.32 -3.46 -8.62
N VAL A 55 10.93 -3.55 -9.90
CA VAL A 55 11.52 -4.51 -10.83
C VAL A 55 13.02 -4.25 -11.09
N PRO A 56 13.48 -3.00 -11.32
CA PRO A 56 14.90 -2.72 -11.40
C PRO A 56 15.67 -3.05 -10.12
N PHE A 57 15.16 -2.73 -8.94
CA PHE A 57 15.88 -2.90 -7.66
C PHE A 57 15.84 -4.32 -7.11
N TYR A 58 14.67 -4.97 -7.15
CA TYR A 58 14.41 -6.26 -6.53
C TYR A 58 14.21 -7.40 -7.53
N GLY A 59 14.20 -7.12 -8.84
CA GLY A 59 13.97 -8.11 -9.90
C GLY A 59 12.48 -8.39 -10.17
N MET A 60 11.61 -8.06 -9.21
CA MET A 60 10.18 -8.25 -9.27
C MET A 60 9.44 -7.20 -8.41
N GLY A 61 8.18 -6.97 -8.72
CA GLY A 61 7.31 -6.07 -7.98
C GLY A 61 5.85 -6.47 -8.13
N TYR A 62 5.05 -6.15 -7.13
CA TYR A 62 3.64 -6.48 -7.07
C TYR A 62 2.85 -5.22 -6.74
N VAL A 63 1.59 -5.17 -7.19
CA VAL A 63 0.61 -4.22 -6.67
C VAL A 63 -0.40 -4.99 -5.86
N VAL A 64 -0.57 -4.58 -4.61
CA VAL A 64 -1.67 -5.03 -3.77
C VAL A 64 -2.76 -3.98 -3.68
N ARG A 65 -4.01 -4.44 -3.62
CA ARG A 65 -5.21 -3.64 -3.39
C ARG A 65 -5.83 -4.03 -2.06
N PHE A 66 -6.34 -3.05 -1.33
CA PHE A 66 -7.07 -3.28 -0.08
C PHE A 66 -8.07 -2.15 0.15
N ALA A 67 -9.15 -2.43 0.88
CA ALA A 67 -10.20 -1.46 1.17
C ALA A 67 -10.13 -1.04 2.63
N VAL A 68 -10.19 0.26 2.90
CA VAL A 68 -10.15 0.82 4.27
C VAL A 68 -11.40 1.67 4.51
N ASP A 69 -11.90 1.68 5.74
CA ASP A 69 -13.02 2.54 6.15
C ASP A 69 -12.81 4.00 5.72
N THR A 70 -13.74 4.54 4.93
CA THR A 70 -13.61 5.89 4.36
C THR A 70 -13.64 6.99 5.43
N ALA A 71 -14.41 6.80 6.51
CA ALA A 71 -14.48 7.78 7.58
C ALA A 71 -13.19 7.81 8.40
N TYR A 72 -12.56 6.65 8.61
CA TYR A 72 -11.23 6.56 9.21
C TYR A 72 -10.16 7.25 8.35
N LEU A 73 -10.17 6.99 7.04
CA LEU A 73 -9.19 7.59 6.11
C LEU A 73 -9.25 9.11 6.06
N ALA A 74 -10.40 9.72 6.33
CA ALA A 74 -10.56 11.18 6.34
C ALA A 74 -9.65 11.90 7.36
N ARG A 75 -9.01 11.16 8.29
CA ARG A 75 -7.99 11.68 9.22
C ARG A 75 -6.65 11.96 8.54
N PHE A 76 -6.37 11.35 7.40
CA PHE A 76 -5.12 11.49 6.67
C PHE A 76 -5.32 12.41 5.46
N PRO A 77 -4.65 13.58 5.42
CA PRO A 77 -4.75 14.46 4.26
C PRO A 77 -4.09 13.79 3.04
N VAL A 78 -4.78 13.82 1.90
CA VAL A 78 -4.22 13.38 0.62
C VAL A 78 -3.04 14.28 0.24
N GLN A 79 -1.90 13.66 -0.03
CA GLN A 79 -0.69 14.31 -0.49
C GLN A 79 -0.54 14.04 -1.99
N ASN A 80 -0.38 15.09 -2.78
CA ASN A 80 -0.01 14.94 -4.18
C ASN A 80 1.51 15.13 -4.33
N VAL A 81 2.22 14.09 -4.75
CA VAL A 81 3.70 14.05 -4.78
C VAL A 81 4.29 14.16 -6.19
N GLY A 82 3.50 14.62 -7.16
CA GLY A 82 3.98 14.79 -8.53
C GLY A 82 2.85 15.14 -9.50
N ASP A 83 2.55 14.24 -10.43
CA ASP A 83 1.47 14.43 -11.38
C ASP A 83 0.09 14.30 -10.70
N GLN A 84 -0.96 14.70 -11.41
CA GLN A 84 -2.35 14.69 -10.90
C GLN A 84 -2.83 13.32 -10.38
N GLN A 85 -2.15 12.23 -10.74
CA GLN A 85 -2.49 10.87 -10.32
C GLN A 85 -1.61 10.34 -9.18
N HIS A 86 -0.60 11.10 -8.74
CA HIS A 86 0.35 10.71 -7.70
C HIS A 86 -0.16 11.11 -6.32
N ASP A 87 -1.37 10.63 -6.00
CA ASP A 87 -2.02 10.86 -4.72
C ASP A 87 -1.69 9.74 -3.74
N GLU A 88 -1.21 10.11 -2.57
CA GLU A 88 -0.82 9.21 -1.48
C GLU A 88 -1.42 9.68 -0.15
N LEU A 89 -1.53 8.75 0.80
CA LEU A 89 -1.76 9.09 2.20
C LEU A 89 -0.45 8.95 2.96
N TRP A 90 -0.22 9.81 3.95
CA TRP A 90 0.90 9.66 4.87
C TRP A 90 0.39 9.23 6.23
N VAL A 91 0.46 7.93 6.51
CA VAL A 91 0.07 7.33 7.78
C VAL A 91 1.33 7.21 8.65
N PRO A 92 1.38 7.84 9.84
CA PRO A 92 2.54 7.69 10.72
C PRO A 92 2.78 6.21 11.09
N ALA A 93 4.04 5.79 11.13
CA ALA A 93 4.41 4.40 11.38
C ALA A 93 3.82 3.86 12.70
N GLU A 94 3.73 4.70 13.72
CA GLU A 94 3.12 4.37 15.02
C GLU A 94 1.60 4.13 14.93
N GLN A 95 0.92 4.67 13.91
CA GLN A 95 -0.50 4.46 13.67
C GLN A 95 -0.78 3.26 12.76
N LEU A 96 0.24 2.60 12.19
CA LEU A 96 0.03 1.48 11.26
C LEU A 96 -0.72 0.30 11.89
N ALA A 97 -0.51 0.04 13.19
CA ALA A 97 -1.25 -1.00 13.90
C ALA A 97 -2.75 -0.69 13.98
N GLU A 98 -3.12 0.57 14.23
CA GLU A 98 -4.52 1.03 14.19
C GLU A 98 -5.06 0.99 12.77
N PHE A 99 -4.28 1.47 11.79
CA PHE A 99 -4.64 1.44 10.38
C PHE A 99 -5.01 0.04 9.88
N ASN A 100 -4.22 -0.98 10.25
CA ASN A 100 -4.49 -2.37 9.89
C ASN A 100 -5.85 -2.86 10.41
N GLN A 101 -6.34 -2.35 11.55
CA GLN A 101 -7.66 -2.73 12.08
C GLN A 101 -8.83 -2.17 11.27
N HIS A 102 -8.57 -1.15 10.44
CA HIS A 102 -9.56 -0.53 9.56
C HIS A 102 -9.57 -1.08 8.13
N ILE A 103 -8.70 -2.07 7.83
CA ILE A 103 -8.75 -2.81 6.57
C ILE A 103 -9.97 -3.73 6.60
N ALA A 104 -10.89 -3.53 5.66
CA ALA A 104 -12.20 -4.19 5.66
C ALA A 104 -12.22 -5.56 4.94
N GLU A 105 -11.29 -5.77 4.01
CA GLU A 105 -11.20 -6.96 3.16
C GLU A 105 -9.76 -7.49 3.14
N LEU A 106 -9.56 -8.71 2.63
CA LEU A 106 -8.20 -9.22 2.45
C LEU A 106 -7.42 -8.37 1.45
N ILE A 107 -6.14 -8.17 1.73
CA ILE A 107 -5.18 -7.58 0.82
C ILE A 107 -5.02 -8.53 -0.37
N GLU A 108 -5.29 -8.04 -1.57
CA GLU A 108 -5.30 -8.81 -2.80
C GLU A 108 -4.15 -8.39 -3.72
N VAL A 109 -3.41 -9.35 -4.28
CA VAL A 109 -2.46 -9.06 -5.36
C VAL A 109 -3.24 -8.88 -6.66
N ILE A 110 -3.17 -7.70 -7.25
CA ILE A 110 -3.89 -7.37 -8.50
C ILE A 110 -2.97 -7.26 -9.71
N ALA A 111 -1.66 -7.12 -9.51
CA ALA A 111 -0.68 -7.13 -10.59
C ALA A 111 0.68 -7.68 -10.12
N GLU A 112 1.38 -8.36 -11.04
CA GLU A 112 2.76 -8.82 -10.89
C GLU A 112 3.60 -8.26 -12.04
N PHE A 113 4.81 -7.80 -11.70
CA PHE A 113 5.80 -7.30 -12.63
C PHE A 113 7.13 -8.01 -12.37
N ARG A 114 7.79 -8.42 -13.43
CA ARG A 114 9.10 -9.07 -13.39
C ARG A 114 9.89 -8.70 -14.62
N ARG A 115 11.22 -8.81 -14.54
CA ARG A 115 12.04 -8.74 -15.75
C ARG A 115 11.64 -9.90 -16.69
N PRO A 116 11.60 -9.68 -18.01
CA PRO A 116 11.39 -10.74 -18.98
C PRO A 116 12.49 -11.80 -18.93
#